data_AF-A0AA51MD21-F1
#
_entry.id   AF-A0AA51MD21-F1
#
_cell.length_a   1.000
_cell.length_b   1.000
_cell.length_c   1.000
_cell.angle_alpha   90.00
_cell.angle_beta   90.00
_cell.angle_gamma   90.00
#
_symmetry.space_group_name_H-M   'P 1'
#
loop_
_entity.id
_entity.type
_entity.pdbx_description
1 polymer ?
#
loop_
_entity_poly.entity_id
_entity_poly.type
_entity_poly.pdbx_seq_one_letter_code
_entity_poly.pdbx_strand_id
1 'polypeptide(L)'
;MSLLVVGLSHRSAPVSVLERASLGEEAQLKLLQDTVAAEPATEAAVLATCNRIELYADVDKFHAGVAELSTLLAQHSGVGLEELTPHLYVHYEDRAVHHLFSVACGLDSMVVGEGQILGQIKDSLARAQDLHTAGRLLNDLFQQALRVGKRAHSETGIDRAGQSLVTFGLEQLAAGADSQTWARGKKALVIGAGSMSSLAAATLARAGVAEIVVANRTFERAERLARILSEGDDTDVLARAVPMDAVPFELTRADVAVSCTGATGLVLTADSVAATVEGRTGAPAAEAGPGAVRDEPEAAAVPLPAPGAAGDENCPLDLSTVPTGFSVMGEAAVAGLDAATLEQHGAWAAGGAVVDRPRETGRPGPEADAELIGALAATAATAGRIPERRRPEPVADVPRPEPVLFLLDLAMPRDIDAAVHRLAGVRLVDIESLADASADAPMAADVDTVRGIVADEVAAFGAAQRAAHITPTVVALRSMAAEVVAAEMARLDGRLPGLDGKHRAEITQTVKRVVDKLLHAPTVRVKQLAAEPGGAGYADALRTLFDLDQETVASVSRAENSTEKNRGPA
;
A
#
# COMPACT_ATOMS: atom_id res chain seq x y z
N MET A 1 -13.42 -2.95 -18.65
CA MET A 1 -12.93 -3.85 -17.60
C MET A 1 -11.43 -3.94 -17.67
N SER A 2 -10.80 -3.07 -16.90
CA SER A 2 -9.37 -2.97 -16.68
C SER A 2 -9.12 -2.92 -15.17
N LEU A 3 -8.07 -3.59 -14.72
CA LEU A 3 -7.69 -3.62 -13.32
C LEU A 3 -7.17 -2.25 -12.86
N LEU A 4 -7.67 -1.77 -11.73
CA LEU A 4 -7.27 -0.53 -11.08
C LEU A 4 -6.94 -0.79 -9.61
N VAL A 5 -5.87 -0.16 -9.13
CA VAL A 5 -5.50 -0.12 -7.71
C VAL A 5 -5.36 1.32 -7.29
N VAL A 6 -6.08 1.70 -6.25
CA VAL A 6 -5.91 2.97 -5.55
C VAL A 6 -5.55 2.65 -4.11
N GLY A 7 -4.48 3.24 -3.60
CA GLY A 7 -4.05 2.96 -2.24
C GLY A 7 -2.98 3.91 -1.73
N LEU A 8 -2.62 3.71 -0.47
CA LEU A 8 -1.54 4.39 0.22
C LEU A 8 -0.73 3.36 1.01
N SER A 9 0.57 3.62 1.17
CA SER A 9 1.48 2.75 1.89
C SER A 9 2.49 3.55 2.70
N HIS A 10 3.28 2.88 3.52
CA HIS A 10 4.39 3.48 4.29
C HIS A 10 5.42 4.22 3.41
N ARG A 11 5.44 3.99 2.09
CA ARG A 11 6.31 4.73 1.16
C ARG A 11 5.69 6.02 0.65
N SER A 12 4.37 6.11 0.59
CA SER A 12 3.65 7.27 0.02
C SER A 12 3.03 8.18 1.08
N ALA A 13 2.77 7.65 2.27
CA ALA A 13 2.12 8.34 3.37
C ALA A 13 2.94 8.22 4.67
N PRO A 14 3.00 9.28 5.50
CA PRO A 14 3.53 9.17 6.85
C PRO A 14 2.65 8.25 7.71
N VAL A 15 3.23 7.64 8.74
CA VAL A 15 2.53 6.70 9.64
C VAL A 15 1.27 7.32 10.27
N SER A 16 1.31 8.62 10.62
CA SER A 16 0.17 9.35 11.17
C SER A 16 -1.04 9.46 10.23
N VAL A 17 -0.81 9.47 8.91
CA VAL A 17 -1.90 9.43 7.91
C VAL A 17 -2.42 8.00 7.78
N LEU A 18 -1.54 7.01 7.74
CA LEU A 18 -1.94 5.59 7.68
C LEU A 18 -2.74 5.17 8.92
N GLU A 19 -2.40 5.68 10.10
CA GLU A 19 -3.08 5.37 11.37
C GLU A 19 -4.52 5.83 11.35
N ARG A 20 -4.72 7.09 10.96
CA ARG A 20 -6.07 7.66 10.81
C ARG A 20 -6.83 7.01 9.67
N ALA A 21 -6.13 6.62 8.60
CA ALA A 21 -6.76 5.97 7.47
C ALA A 21 -7.09 4.48 7.71
N SER A 22 -6.56 3.87 8.79
CA SER A 22 -6.70 2.45 9.08
C SER A 22 -8.17 2.00 9.11
N LEU A 23 -8.47 0.97 8.32
CA LEU A 23 -9.83 0.46 8.17
C LEU A 23 -10.07 -0.72 9.12
N GLY A 24 -10.97 -0.54 10.08
CA GLY A 24 -11.52 -1.66 10.87
C GLY A 24 -12.34 -2.63 10.01
N GLU A 25 -12.61 -3.84 10.51
CA GLU A 25 -13.30 -4.89 9.74
C GLU A 25 -14.67 -4.44 9.19
N GLU A 26 -15.45 -3.69 9.98
CA GLU A 26 -16.75 -3.18 9.55
C GLU A 26 -16.64 -2.11 8.45
N ALA A 27 -15.61 -1.25 8.51
CA ALA A 27 -15.34 -0.25 7.47
C ALA A 27 -14.89 -0.90 6.17
N GLN A 28 -14.06 -1.94 6.25
CA GLN A 28 -13.66 -2.73 5.06
C GLN A 28 -14.85 -3.41 4.40
N LEU A 29 -15.77 -3.97 5.20
CA LEU A 29 -17.01 -4.58 4.69
C LEU A 29 -17.84 -3.57 3.90
N LYS A 30 -18.10 -2.40 4.49
CA LYS A 30 -18.89 -1.34 3.86
C LYS A 30 -18.21 -0.79 2.61
N LEU A 31 -16.90 -0.54 2.66
CA LEU A 31 -16.11 -0.09 1.52
C LEU A 31 -16.24 -1.05 0.33
N LEU A 32 -16.12 -2.36 0.56
CA LEU A 32 -16.24 -3.37 -0.50
C LEU A 32 -17.65 -3.40 -1.12
N GLN A 33 -18.68 -3.33 -0.28
CA GLN A 33 -20.08 -3.31 -0.72
C GLN A 33 -20.41 -2.06 -1.53
N ASP A 34 -19.99 -0.89 -1.05
CA ASP A 34 -20.21 0.39 -1.72
C ASP A 34 -19.44 0.47 -3.04
N THR A 35 -18.23 -0.10 -3.09
CA THR A 35 -17.43 -0.15 -4.32
C THR A 35 -18.13 -0.95 -5.42
N VAL A 36 -18.63 -2.14 -5.12
CA VAL A 36 -19.34 -2.98 -6.12
C VAL A 36 -20.74 -2.43 -6.45
N ALA A 37 -21.34 -1.64 -5.55
CA ALA A 37 -22.59 -0.94 -5.83
C ALA A 37 -22.40 0.29 -6.74
N ALA A 38 -21.19 0.85 -6.80
CA ALA A 38 -20.88 1.99 -7.64
C ALA A 38 -20.74 1.59 -9.12
N GLU A 39 -21.28 2.41 -10.04
CA GLU A 39 -21.30 2.12 -11.47
C GLU A 39 -19.93 1.82 -12.13
N PRO A 40 -18.78 2.38 -11.70
CA PRO A 40 -17.53 2.10 -12.43
C PRO A 40 -16.90 0.76 -12.09
N ALA A 41 -17.29 0.06 -11.02
CA ALA A 41 -16.58 -1.14 -10.53
C ALA A 41 -17.44 -2.41 -10.54
N THR A 42 -16.92 -3.49 -11.12
CA THR A 42 -17.62 -4.79 -11.21
C THR A 42 -17.15 -5.77 -10.14
N GLU A 43 -15.88 -5.70 -9.77
CA GLU A 43 -15.25 -6.53 -8.74
C GLU A 43 -14.44 -5.61 -7.81
N ALA A 44 -14.34 -5.96 -6.53
CA ALA A 44 -13.54 -5.24 -5.56
C ALA A 44 -12.85 -6.17 -4.54
N ALA A 45 -11.65 -5.81 -4.11
CA ALA A 45 -10.92 -6.45 -3.00
C ALA A 45 -10.10 -5.40 -2.25
N VAL A 46 -10.02 -5.52 -0.92
CA VAL A 46 -9.27 -4.59 -0.05
C VAL A 46 -8.12 -5.33 0.61
N LEU A 47 -6.90 -4.81 0.45
CA LEU A 47 -5.72 -5.21 1.20
C LEU A 47 -5.39 -4.13 2.22
N ALA A 48 -5.78 -4.36 3.47
CA ALA A 48 -5.50 -3.48 4.59
C ALA A 48 -4.56 -4.18 5.57
N THR A 49 -3.41 -3.58 5.83
CA THR A 49 -2.36 -4.05 6.73
C THR A 49 -1.90 -2.88 7.60
N CYS A 50 -0.92 -3.09 8.48
CA CYS A 50 -0.30 -1.99 9.22
C CYS A 50 0.46 -0.99 8.33
N ASN A 51 0.91 -1.42 7.13
CA ASN A 51 1.82 -0.65 6.28
C ASN A 51 1.18 -0.17 4.96
N ARG A 52 -0.06 -0.56 4.67
CA ARG A 52 -0.77 -0.20 3.43
C ARG A 52 -2.27 -0.41 3.52
N ILE A 53 -2.99 0.38 2.73
CA ILE A 53 -4.42 0.24 2.44
C ILE A 53 -4.59 0.37 0.94
N GLU A 54 -5.06 -0.69 0.31
CA GLU A 54 -5.19 -0.77 -1.15
C GLU A 54 -6.56 -1.32 -1.52
N LEU A 55 -7.25 -0.59 -2.40
CA LEU A 55 -8.49 -1.02 -3.01
C LEU A 55 -8.22 -1.43 -4.46
N TYR A 56 -8.35 -2.73 -4.71
CA TYR A 56 -8.27 -3.35 -6.02
C TYR A 56 -9.68 -3.41 -6.60
N ALA A 57 -9.88 -2.94 -7.83
CA ALA A 57 -11.15 -3.08 -8.51
C ALA A 57 -10.99 -3.35 -10.01
N ASP A 58 -11.96 -4.07 -10.58
CA ASP A 58 -12.14 -4.12 -12.03
C ASP A 58 -13.07 -2.99 -12.46
N VAL A 59 -12.55 -2.05 -13.26
CA VAL A 59 -13.30 -0.85 -13.65
C VAL A 59 -13.49 -0.72 -15.16
N ASP A 60 -14.59 -0.08 -15.56
CA ASP A 60 -14.88 0.16 -16.98
C ASP A 60 -14.11 1.34 -17.57
N LYS A 61 -13.95 2.40 -16.78
CA LYS A 61 -13.28 3.64 -17.21
C LYS A 61 -12.28 4.08 -16.16
N PHE A 62 -11.04 4.33 -16.59
CA PHE A 62 -9.94 4.73 -15.71
C PHE A 62 -10.27 5.97 -14.85
N HIS A 63 -10.59 7.11 -15.46
CA HIS A 63 -10.79 8.37 -14.72
C HIS A 63 -11.99 8.30 -13.75
N ALA A 64 -13.09 7.67 -14.16
CA ALA A 64 -14.25 7.49 -13.31
C ALA A 64 -13.94 6.55 -12.14
N GLY A 65 -13.23 5.45 -12.40
CA GLY A 65 -12.77 4.52 -11.37
C GLY A 65 -11.86 5.19 -10.34
N VAL A 66 -10.85 5.95 -10.79
CA VAL A 66 -9.92 6.64 -9.86
C VAL A 66 -10.66 7.63 -8.97
N ALA A 67 -11.55 8.45 -9.54
CA ALA A 67 -12.32 9.43 -8.77
C ALA A 67 -13.22 8.76 -7.73
N GLU A 68 -13.94 7.71 -8.12
CA GLU A 68 -14.88 7.01 -7.25
C GLU A 68 -14.15 6.25 -6.13
N LEU A 69 -13.14 5.44 -6.47
CA LEU A 69 -12.38 4.67 -5.49
C LEU A 69 -11.66 5.56 -4.47
N SER A 70 -11.10 6.69 -4.92
CA SER A 70 -10.45 7.66 -4.01
C SER A 70 -11.48 8.27 -3.05
N THR A 71 -12.67 8.59 -3.54
CA THR A 71 -13.77 9.15 -2.75
C THR A 71 -14.27 8.13 -1.71
N LEU A 72 -14.48 6.88 -2.11
CA LEU A 72 -14.90 5.81 -1.21
C LEU A 72 -13.85 5.51 -0.14
N LEU A 73 -12.56 5.46 -0.51
CA LEU A 73 -11.47 5.34 0.45
C LEU A 73 -11.47 6.48 1.46
N ALA A 74 -11.63 7.72 1.03
CA ALA A 74 -11.72 8.88 1.92
C ALA A 74 -12.91 8.79 2.89
N GLN A 75 -14.08 8.44 2.38
CA GLN A 75 -15.30 8.31 3.19
C GLN A 75 -15.17 7.23 4.27
N HIS A 76 -14.67 6.04 3.92
CA HIS A 76 -14.58 4.91 4.86
C HIS A 76 -13.37 4.97 5.80
N SER A 77 -12.31 5.67 5.39
CA SER A 77 -11.15 5.92 6.24
C SER A 77 -11.37 7.08 7.23
N GLY A 78 -12.35 7.95 6.97
CA GLY A 78 -12.62 9.13 7.79
C GLY A 78 -11.60 10.27 7.60
N VAL A 79 -10.67 10.13 6.65
CA VAL A 79 -9.69 11.16 6.27
C VAL A 79 -10.18 11.88 5.02
N GLY A 80 -10.13 13.22 5.02
CA GLY A 80 -10.63 14.02 3.90
C GLY A 80 -9.93 13.72 2.58
N LEU A 81 -10.66 13.76 1.47
CA LEU A 81 -10.10 13.46 0.15
C LEU A 81 -8.91 14.37 -0.22
N GLU A 82 -8.99 15.66 0.11
CA GLU A 82 -7.89 16.62 -0.11
C GLU A 82 -6.61 16.26 0.65
N GLU A 83 -6.76 15.67 1.85
CA GLU A 83 -5.65 15.23 2.67
C GLU A 83 -5.06 13.89 2.19
N LEU A 84 -5.90 12.97 1.69
CA LEU A 84 -5.43 11.68 1.17
C LEU A 84 -4.79 11.80 -0.21
N THR A 85 -5.31 12.65 -1.10
CA THR A 85 -4.91 12.72 -2.52
C THR A 85 -3.39 12.82 -2.74
N PRO A 86 -2.62 13.64 -2.00
CA PRO A 86 -1.16 13.72 -2.15
C PRO A 86 -0.42 12.41 -1.84
N HIS A 87 -1.04 11.51 -1.09
CA HIS A 87 -0.45 10.26 -0.61
C HIS A 87 -0.97 9.02 -1.36
N LEU A 88 -2.02 9.16 -2.17
CA LEU A 88 -2.57 8.07 -2.96
C LEU A 88 -1.69 7.80 -4.18
N TYR A 89 -1.35 6.52 -4.39
CA TYR A 89 -0.84 6.04 -5.67
C TYR A 89 -1.94 5.30 -6.44
N VAL A 90 -1.78 5.32 -7.76
CA VAL A 90 -2.67 4.66 -8.70
C VAL A 90 -1.87 3.75 -9.62
N HIS A 91 -2.29 2.50 -9.73
CA HIS A 91 -1.75 1.55 -10.69
C HIS A 91 -2.87 0.99 -11.57
N TYR A 92 -2.59 0.87 -12.86
CA TYR A 92 -3.55 0.47 -13.87
C TYR A 92 -3.00 -0.69 -14.70
N GLU A 93 -3.88 -1.65 -15.00
CA GLU A 93 -3.59 -2.85 -15.81
C GLU A 93 -2.32 -3.58 -15.34
N ASP A 94 -1.34 -3.77 -16.23
CA ASP A 94 -0.11 -4.51 -15.94
C ASP A 94 0.65 -3.94 -14.73
N ARG A 95 0.56 -2.63 -14.46
CA ARG A 95 1.20 -2.03 -13.28
C ARG A 95 0.50 -2.45 -11.99
N ALA A 96 -0.81 -2.63 -12.00
CA ALA A 96 -1.56 -3.11 -10.85
C ALA A 96 -1.24 -4.59 -10.55
N VAL A 97 -1.11 -5.42 -11.60
CA VAL A 97 -0.67 -6.81 -11.47
C VAL A 97 0.76 -6.87 -10.91
N HIS A 98 1.67 -6.11 -11.49
CA HIS A 98 3.05 -6.01 -11.03
C HIS A 98 3.13 -5.58 -9.57
N HIS A 99 2.34 -4.59 -9.19
CA HIS A 99 2.27 -4.10 -7.82
C HIS A 99 1.88 -5.21 -6.84
N LEU A 100 0.75 -5.88 -7.07
CA LEU A 100 0.31 -6.96 -6.18
C LEU A 100 1.34 -8.11 -6.10
N PHE A 101 1.95 -8.48 -7.22
CA PHE A 101 2.98 -9.53 -7.23
C PHE A 101 4.23 -9.09 -6.45
N SER A 102 4.64 -7.83 -6.57
CA SER A 102 5.74 -7.24 -5.80
C SER A 102 5.44 -7.23 -4.30
N VAL A 103 4.21 -6.84 -3.92
CA VAL A 103 3.73 -6.88 -2.53
C VAL A 103 3.71 -8.31 -2.01
N ALA A 104 3.20 -9.28 -2.78
CA ALA A 104 3.16 -10.70 -2.39
C ALA A 104 4.56 -11.31 -2.23
N CYS A 105 5.55 -10.82 -2.97
CA CYS A 105 6.95 -11.20 -2.81
C CYS A 105 7.65 -10.48 -1.65
N GLY A 106 6.97 -9.57 -0.95
CA GLY A 106 7.54 -8.78 0.14
C GLY A 106 8.53 -7.71 -0.32
N LEU A 107 8.63 -7.40 -1.63
CA LEU A 107 9.55 -6.38 -2.15
C LEU A 107 9.17 -4.96 -1.71
N ASP A 108 7.88 -4.76 -1.47
CA ASP A 108 7.32 -3.49 -1.02
C ASP A 108 6.97 -3.53 0.48
N SER A 109 7.46 -4.50 1.24
CA SER A 109 7.29 -4.53 2.69
C SER A 109 8.30 -3.63 3.40
N MET A 110 7.98 -3.17 4.60
CA MET A 110 8.91 -2.40 5.46
C MET A 110 10.15 -3.22 5.80
N VAL A 111 9.98 -4.52 6.07
CA VAL A 111 11.07 -5.49 6.07
C VAL A 111 10.90 -6.38 4.85
N VAL A 112 11.82 -6.25 3.91
CA VAL A 112 11.73 -6.91 2.61
C VAL A 112 11.90 -8.42 2.79
N GLY A 113 11.00 -9.21 2.22
CA GLY A 113 10.99 -10.67 2.37
C GLY A 113 10.21 -11.20 3.56
N GLU A 114 9.49 -10.33 4.27
CA GLU A 114 8.57 -10.76 5.32
C GLU A 114 7.43 -11.62 4.74
N GLY A 115 7.37 -12.90 5.14
CA GLY A 115 6.36 -13.84 4.66
C GLY A 115 4.93 -13.64 5.18
N GLN A 116 4.68 -12.69 6.10
CA GLN A 116 3.35 -12.47 6.68
C GLN A 116 2.36 -11.86 5.68
N ILE A 117 2.87 -11.10 4.70
CA ILE A 117 2.06 -10.47 3.65
C ILE A 117 1.28 -11.49 2.83
N LEU A 118 1.85 -12.70 2.61
CA LEU A 118 1.15 -13.79 1.92
C LEU A 118 -0.09 -14.25 2.68
N GLY A 119 -0.02 -14.29 4.01
CA GLY A 119 -1.19 -14.59 4.85
C GLY A 119 -2.25 -13.50 4.74
N GLN A 120 -1.84 -12.23 4.81
CA GLN A 120 -2.75 -11.08 4.71
C GLN A 120 -3.44 -11.01 3.33
N ILE A 121 -2.72 -11.25 2.23
CA ILE A 121 -3.30 -11.33 0.88
C ILE A 121 -4.32 -12.46 0.80
N LYS A 122 -4.02 -13.64 1.39
CA LYS A 122 -4.93 -14.77 1.42
C LYS A 122 -6.21 -14.43 2.20
N ASP A 123 -6.08 -13.79 3.35
CA ASP A 123 -7.22 -13.41 4.19
C ASP A 123 -8.07 -12.32 3.51
N SER A 124 -7.45 -11.34 2.85
CA SER A 124 -8.13 -10.33 2.02
C SER A 124 -8.92 -10.96 0.88
N LEU A 125 -8.35 -11.95 0.17
CA LEU A 125 -9.06 -12.67 -0.87
C LEU A 125 -10.25 -13.46 -0.29
N ALA A 126 -10.04 -14.19 0.81
CA ALA A 126 -11.11 -14.97 1.44
C ALA A 126 -12.29 -14.05 1.84
N ARG A 127 -11.99 -12.89 2.44
CA ARG A 127 -13.02 -11.89 2.78
C ARG A 127 -13.77 -11.38 1.54
N ALA A 128 -13.06 -11.05 0.46
CA ALA A 128 -13.70 -10.59 -0.77
C ALA A 128 -14.58 -11.69 -1.43
N GLN A 129 -14.18 -12.95 -1.33
CA GLN A 129 -14.96 -14.11 -1.79
C GLN A 129 -16.21 -14.34 -0.95
N ASP A 130 -16.10 -14.30 0.38
CA ASP A 130 -17.20 -14.46 1.33
C ASP A 130 -18.27 -13.37 1.15
N LEU A 131 -17.83 -12.15 0.79
CA LEU A 131 -18.71 -11.03 0.49
C LEU A 131 -19.20 -10.99 -0.96
N HIS A 132 -18.77 -11.94 -1.80
CA HIS A 132 -19.08 -11.99 -3.22
C HIS A 132 -18.73 -10.70 -3.98
N THR A 133 -17.64 -10.05 -3.58
CA THR A 133 -17.11 -8.82 -4.19
C THR A 133 -15.92 -9.10 -5.11
N ALA A 134 -15.17 -10.17 -4.87
CA ALA A 134 -14.20 -10.70 -5.83
C ALA A 134 -14.93 -11.58 -6.86
N GLY A 135 -14.83 -11.20 -8.14
CA GLY A 135 -15.25 -12.05 -9.24
C GLY A 135 -14.06 -12.87 -9.77
N ARG A 136 -14.09 -13.20 -11.06
CA ARG A 136 -13.09 -14.08 -11.66
C ARG A 136 -11.73 -13.38 -11.78
N LEU A 137 -11.72 -12.11 -12.18
CA LEU A 137 -10.46 -11.40 -12.44
C LEU A 137 -9.64 -11.25 -11.16
N LEU A 138 -10.25 -10.72 -10.09
CA LEU A 138 -9.56 -10.52 -8.82
C LEU A 138 -9.21 -11.86 -8.14
N ASN A 139 -10.06 -12.87 -8.26
CA ASN A 139 -9.75 -14.20 -7.73
C ASN A 139 -8.52 -14.83 -8.41
N ASP A 140 -8.47 -14.82 -9.74
CA ASP A 140 -7.32 -15.35 -10.49
C ASP A 140 -6.04 -14.56 -10.18
N LEU A 141 -6.15 -13.24 -10.10
CA LEU A 141 -5.05 -12.33 -9.79
C LEU A 141 -4.45 -12.61 -8.40
N PHE A 142 -5.27 -12.64 -7.34
CA PHE A 142 -4.78 -12.85 -5.97
C PHE A 142 -4.26 -14.28 -5.78
N GLN A 143 -4.89 -15.28 -6.37
CA GLN A 143 -4.37 -16.66 -6.34
C GLN A 143 -3.01 -16.76 -7.05
N GLN A 144 -2.84 -16.09 -8.20
CA GLN A 144 -1.55 -16.04 -8.86
C GLN A 144 -0.51 -15.30 -8.00
N ALA A 145 -0.87 -14.16 -7.40
CA ALA A 145 0.02 -13.43 -6.50
C ALA A 145 0.53 -14.31 -5.35
N LEU A 146 -0.35 -15.11 -4.73
CA LEU A 146 0.02 -16.06 -3.69
C LEU A 146 0.98 -17.16 -4.19
N ARG A 147 0.83 -17.64 -5.43
CA ARG A 147 1.76 -18.61 -6.03
C ARG A 147 3.11 -17.98 -6.33
N VAL A 148 3.11 -16.79 -6.92
CA VAL A 148 4.32 -16.03 -7.27
C VAL A 148 5.14 -15.71 -6.01
N GLY A 149 4.49 -15.19 -4.97
CA GLY A 149 5.18 -14.90 -3.72
C GLY A 149 5.74 -16.15 -3.05
N LYS A 150 4.99 -17.26 -2.98
CA LYS A 150 5.53 -18.54 -2.47
C LYS A 150 6.74 -19.03 -3.27
N ARG A 151 6.66 -18.93 -4.60
CA ARG A 151 7.75 -19.28 -5.51
C ARG A 151 8.99 -18.44 -5.23
N ALA A 152 8.85 -17.12 -5.13
CA ALA A 152 9.95 -16.21 -4.80
C ALA A 152 10.62 -16.55 -3.46
N HIS A 153 9.85 -16.82 -2.40
CA HIS A 153 10.39 -17.20 -1.09
C HIS A 153 11.09 -18.58 -1.14
N SER A 154 10.62 -19.51 -1.99
CA SER A 154 11.23 -20.84 -2.11
C SER A 154 12.45 -20.91 -3.05
N GLU A 155 12.49 -20.07 -4.09
CA GLU A 155 13.52 -20.09 -5.14
C GLU A 155 14.65 -19.09 -4.89
N THR A 156 14.46 -18.13 -3.96
CA THR A 156 15.43 -17.06 -3.71
C THR A 156 15.87 -16.99 -2.24
N GLY A 157 16.93 -16.24 -1.97
CA GLY A 157 17.40 -15.96 -0.61
C GLY A 157 16.61 -14.89 0.13
N ILE A 158 15.47 -14.42 -0.41
CA ILE A 158 14.75 -13.25 0.14
C ILE A 158 14.29 -13.47 1.59
N ASP A 159 14.02 -14.72 1.99
CA ASP A 159 13.69 -15.09 3.38
C ASP A 159 14.86 -14.87 4.36
N ARG A 160 16.10 -14.96 3.88
CA ARG A 160 17.30 -14.63 4.69
C ARG A 160 17.54 -13.14 4.76
N ALA A 161 17.07 -12.41 3.75
CA ALA A 161 17.12 -10.95 3.71
C ALA A 161 16.01 -10.33 4.57
N GLY A 162 14.86 -11.01 4.70
CA GLY A 162 13.73 -10.62 5.52
C GLY A 162 13.75 -11.24 6.91
N GLN A 163 14.35 -10.53 7.86
CA GLN A 163 14.01 -10.78 9.26
C GLN A 163 12.52 -10.45 9.50
N SER A 164 11.87 -11.04 10.50
CA SER A 164 10.51 -10.56 10.84
C SER A 164 10.58 -9.12 11.37
N LEU A 165 9.53 -8.33 11.17
CA LEU A 165 9.40 -6.99 11.80
C LEU A 165 9.67 -7.01 13.31
N VAL A 166 9.29 -8.10 13.99
CA VAL A 166 9.58 -8.32 15.40
C VAL A 166 11.09 -8.42 15.64
N THR A 167 11.79 -9.26 14.87
CA THR A 167 13.24 -9.46 15.04
C THR A 167 13.99 -8.16 14.79
N PHE A 168 13.64 -7.46 13.71
CA PHE A 168 14.22 -6.14 13.40
C PHE A 168 13.94 -5.14 14.54
N GLY A 169 12.72 -5.13 15.09
CA GLY A 169 12.40 -4.31 16.26
C GLY A 169 13.20 -4.64 17.51
N LEU A 170 13.49 -5.92 17.76
CA LEU A 170 14.36 -6.32 18.88
C LEU A 170 15.81 -5.89 18.67
N GLU A 171 16.34 -5.95 17.44
CA GLU A 171 17.68 -5.44 17.10
C GLU A 171 17.76 -3.93 17.31
N GLN A 172 16.72 -3.20 16.90
CA GLN A 172 16.61 -1.76 17.14
C GLN A 172 16.57 -1.44 18.63
N LEU A 173 15.81 -2.20 19.43
CA LEU A 173 15.79 -2.07 20.89
C LEU A 173 17.15 -2.38 21.54
N ALA A 174 17.92 -3.31 20.96
CA ALA A 174 19.25 -3.69 21.43
C ALA A 174 20.36 -2.66 21.09
N ALA A 175 20.09 -1.62 20.29
CA ALA A 175 21.07 -0.57 19.91
C ALA A 175 22.41 -1.13 19.36
N GLY A 176 22.34 -2.15 18.50
CA GLY A 176 23.55 -2.73 17.89
C GLY A 176 24.25 -3.79 18.73
N ALA A 177 23.73 -4.13 19.92
CA ALA A 177 24.07 -5.39 20.57
C ALA A 177 23.36 -6.57 19.87
N ASP A 178 23.96 -7.76 19.96
CA ASP A 178 23.32 -8.99 19.51
C ASP A 178 21.99 -9.21 20.27
N SER A 179 20.88 -9.32 19.53
CA SER A 179 19.53 -9.33 20.09
C SER A 179 19.28 -10.52 21.01
N GLN A 180 19.90 -11.68 20.75
CA GLN A 180 19.82 -12.86 21.62
C GLN A 180 20.54 -12.63 22.94
N THR A 181 21.77 -12.12 22.87
CA THR A 181 22.55 -11.79 24.07
C THR A 181 21.87 -10.72 24.91
N TRP A 182 21.28 -9.72 24.26
CA TRP A 182 20.54 -8.65 24.92
C TRP A 182 19.24 -9.14 25.58
N ALA A 183 18.47 -10.00 24.91
CA ALA A 183 17.19 -10.50 25.42
C ALA A 183 17.36 -11.55 26.53
N ARG A 184 18.52 -12.22 26.60
CA ARG A 184 18.75 -13.33 27.51
C ARG A 184 18.50 -12.96 28.97
N GLY A 185 17.66 -13.75 29.64
CA GLY A 185 17.37 -13.60 31.07
C GLY A 185 16.41 -12.46 31.42
N LYS A 186 15.98 -11.65 30.43
CA LYS A 186 14.98 -10.59 30.63
C LYS A 186 13.57 -11.16 30.84
N LYS A 187 12.67 -10.31 31.34
CA LYS A 187 11.23 -10.58 31.41
C LYS A 187 10.50 -9.82 30.32
N ALA A 188 9.68 -10.52 29.55
CA ALA A 188 8.88 -9.93 28.48
C ALA A 188 7.39 -9.91 28.82
N LEU A 189 6.72 -8.82 28.47
CA LEU A 189 5.26 -8.71 28.45
C LEU A 189 4.80 -8.61 26.99
N VAL A 190 3.96 -9.53 26.55
CA VAL A 190 3.34 -9.49 25.21
C VAL A 190 1.87 -9.10 25.37
N ILE A 191 1.49 -8.00 24.75
CA ILE A 191 0.14 -7.46 24.78
C ILE A 191 -0.55 -7.79 23.46
N GLY A 192 -1.58 -8.63 23.56
CA GLY A 192 -2.27 -9.26 22.45
C GLY A 192 -2.00 -10.76 22.34
N ALA A 193 -2.88 -11.47 21.64
CA ALA A 193 -2.72 -12.89 21.31
C ALA A 193 -3.08 -13.17 19.84
N GLY A 194 -2.80 -12.22 18.95
CA GLY A 194 -2.97 -12.36 17.51
C GLY A 194 -1.82 -13.12 16.86
N SER A 195 -1.83 -13.20 15.52
CA SER A 195 -0.73 -13.79 14.74
C SER A 195 0.60 -13.05 15.01
N MET A 196 0.59 -11.71 14.99
CA MET A 196 1.74 -10.87 15.32
C MET A 196 2.22 -11.07 16.75
N SER A 197 1.31 -11.09 17.74
CA SER A 197 1.69 -11.34 19.14
C SER A 197 2.27 -12.74 19.34
N SER A 198 1.75 -13.74 18.63
CA SER A 198 2.27 -15.12 18.68
C SER A 198 3.68 -15.19 18.09
N LEU A 199 3.92 -14.53 16.95
CA LEU A 199 5.25 -14.42 16.36
C LEU A 199 6.22 -13.65 17.27
N ALA A 200 5.75 -12.57 17.92
CA ALA A 200 6.52 -11.80 18.86
C ALA A 200 6.95 -12.65 20.06
N ALA A 201 6.02 -13.36 20.68
CA ALA A 201 6.28 -14.24 21.80
C ALA A 201 7.25 -15.39 21.42
N ALA A 202 7.05 -16.03 20.27
CA ALA A 202 7.94 -17.08 19.79
C ALA A 202 9.35 -16.56 19.46
N THR A 203 9.46 -15.32 18.98
CA THR A 203 10.75 -14.68 18.69
C THR A 203 11.49 -14.31 19.96
N LEU A 204 10.79 -13.75 20.96
CA LEU A 204 11.33 -13.48 22.29
C LEU A 204 11.80 -14.76 23.00
N ALA A 205 11.02 -15.85 22.90
CA ALA A 205 11.40 -17.15 23.46
C ALA A 205 12.70 -17.66 22.85
N ARG A 206 12.82 -17.64 21.51
CA ARG A 206 14.06 -18.01 20.80
C ARG A 206 15.23 -17.07 21.09
N ALA A 207 14.97 -15.81 21.42
CA ALA A 207 15.99 -14.86 21.84
C ALA A 207 16.50 -15.11 23.28
N GLY A 208 15.87 -16.01 24.05
CA GLY A 208 16.35 -16.44 25.37
C GLY A 208 15.81 -15.66 26.57
N VAL A 209 14.67 -14.96 26.40
CA VAL A 209 13.92 -14.35 27.51
C VAL A 209 13.57 -15.41 28.57
N ALA A 210 13.67 -15.06 29.86
CA ALA A 210 13.42 -16.00 30.96
C ALA A 210 11.92 -16.21 31.26
N GLU A 211 11.13 -15.14 31.17
CA GLU A 211 9.69 -15.16 31.46
C GLU A 211 8.93 -14.38 30.39
N ILE A 212 7.88 -14.96 29.82
CA ILE A 212 6.93 -14.29 28.93
C ILE A 212 5.56 -14.25 29.60
N VAL A 213 5.05 -13.04 29.81
CA VAL A 213 3.70 -12.80 30.29
C VAL A 213 2.84 -12.39 29.11
N VAL A 214 1.75 -13.08 28.84
CA VAL A 214 0.83 -12.77 27.73
C VAL A 214 -0.44 -12.15 28.29
N ALA A 215 -0.73 -10.91 27.91
CA ALA A 215 -1.97 -10.22 28.24
C ALA A 215 -2.86 -10.13 27.01
N ASN A 216 -4.16 -10.40 27.14
CA ASN A 216 -5.10 -10.21 26.03
C ASN A 216 -6.51 -9.89 26.54
N ARG A 217 -7.29 -9.16 25.72
CA ARG A 217 -8.70 -8.86 26.01
C ARG A 217 -9.55 -10.12 26.18
N THR A 218 -9.31 -11.11 25.32
CA THR A 218 -9.90 -12.45 25.45
C THR A 218 -8.88 -13.35 26.14
N PHE A 219 -9.07 -13.59 27.43
CA PHE A 219 -8.11 -14.28 28.29
C PHE A 219 -7.77 -15.70 27.77
N GLU A 220 -8.74 -16.44 27.25
CA GLU A 220 -8.54 -17.81 26.75
C GLU A 220 -7.55 -17.87 25.57
N ARG A 221 -7.45 -16.79 24.78
CA ARG A 221 -6.44 -16.71 23.71
C ARG A 221 -5.04 -16.52 24.26
N ALA A 222 -4.88 -15.73 25.32
CA ALA A 222 -3.59 -15.59 26.02
C ALA A 222 -3.17 -16.91 26.68
N GLU A 223 -4.09 -17.62 27.33
CA GLU A 223 -3.83 -18.94 27.91
C GLU A 223 -3.36 -19.94 26.88
N ARG A 224 -4.00 -19.95 25.70
CA ARG A 224 -3.62 -20.82 24.60
C ARG A 224 -2.19 -20.53 24.12
N LEU A 225 -1.84 -19.25 23.92
CA LEU A 225 -0.50 -18.85 23.49
C LEU A 225 0.55 -19.21 24.54
N ALA A 226 0.30 -18.91 25.82
CA ALA A 226 1.20 -19.25 26.92
C ALA A 226 1.43 -20.77 27.04
N ARG A 227 0.40 -21.58 26.78
CA ARG A 227 0.51 -23.04 26.76
C ARG A 227 1.39 -23.53 25.61
N ILE A 228 1.17 -23.01 24.39
CA ILE A 228 2.00 -23.36 23.21
C ILE A 228 3.48 -23.06 23.46
N LEU A 229 3.79 -21.93 24.11
CA LEU A 229 5.17 -21.56 24.44
C LEU A 229 5.78 -22.48 25.52
N SER A 230 4.99 -22.86 26.53
CA SER A 230 5.45 -23.75 27.60
C SER A 230 5.59 -25.21 27.18
N GLU A 231 4.85 -25.64 26.15
CA GLU A 231 4.87 -27.02 25.61
C GLU A 231 5.92 -27.21 24.50
N GLY A 232 6.57 -26.14 24.05
CA GLY A 232 7.60 -26.23 23.02
C GLY A 232 8.92 -26.78 23.55
N ASP A 233 9.38 -27.92 23.01
CA ASP A 233 10.62 -28.59 23.42
C ASP A 233 11.92 -27.79 23.15
N ASP A 234 11.85 -26.70 22.38
CA ASP A 234 13.02 -25.95 21.91
C ASP A 234 13.43 -24.76 22.80
N THR A 235 12.66 -24.38 23.82
CA THR A 235 12.93 -23.18 24.64
C THR A 235 12.59 -23.35 26.12
N ASP A 236 13.53 -23.05 27.03
CA ASP A 236 13.35 -23.08 28.50
C ASP A 236 12.59 -21.85 29.06
N VAL A 237 11.60 -21.32 28.34
CA VAL A 237 10.90 -20.08 28.71
C VAL A 237 9.72 -20.36 29.64
N LEU A 238 9.59 -19.57 30.72
CA LEU A 238 8.38 -19.60 31.55
C LEU A 238 7.30 -18.72 30.93
N ALA A 239 6.20 -19.31 30.46
CA ALA A 239 5.09 -18.54 29.88
C ALA A 239 3.83 -18.61 30.75
N ARG A 240 3.21 -17.45 31.00
CA ARG A 240 1.91 -17.37 31.70
C ARG A 240 0.99 -16.33 31.09
N ALA A 241 -0.32 -16.58 31.20
CA ALA A 241 -1.34 -15.64 30.76
C ALA A 241 -1.82 -14.77 31.92
N VAL A 242 -2.14 -13.51 31.63
CA VAL A 242 -2.77 -12.57 32.54
C VAL A 242 -3.96 -11.88 31.87
N PRO A 243 -4.98 -11.46 32.64
CA PRO A 243 -6.03 -10.61 32.12
C PRO A 243 -5.49 -9.22 31.75
N MET A 244 -6.21 -8.52 30.86
CA MET A 244 -5.77 -7.22 30.31
C MET A 244 -5.65 -6.12 31.38
N ASP A 245 -6.45 -6.19 32.44
CA ASP A 245 -6.41 -5.26 33.57
C ASP A 245 -5.13 -5.37 34.42
N ALA A 246 -4.40 -6.49 34.32
CA ALA A 246 -3.11 -6.70 34.98
C ALA A 246 -1.93 -6.05 34.24
N VAL A 247 -2.12 -5.56 33.01
CA VAL A 247 -1.04 -4.96 32.19
C VAL A 247 -0.25 -3.88 32.94
N PRO A 248 -0.87 -2.89 33.62
CA PRO A 248 -0.11 -1.87 34.34
C PRO A 248 0.81 -2.45 35.43
N PHE A 249 0.34 -3.47 36.15
CA PHE A 249 1.14 -4.14 37.17
C PHE A 249 2.30 -4.93 36.56
N GLU A 250 2.04 -5.71 35.50
CA GLU A 250 3.07 -6.51 34.85
C GLU A 250 4.13 -5.67 34.14
N LEU A 251 3.76 -4.50 33.62
CA LEU A 251 4.68 -3.55 33.01
C LEU A 251 5.76 -3.07 34.01
N THR A 252 5.44 -2.98 35.30
CA THR A 252 6.42 -2.64 36.36
C THR A 252 7.50 -3.71 36.53
N ARG A 253 7.27 -4.94 36.06
CA ARG A 253 8.17 -6.10 36.22
C ARG A 253 8.83 -6.53 34.91
N ALA A 254 8.30 -6.10 33.78
CA ALA A 254 8.81 -6.45 32.46
C ALA A 254 10.04 -5.59 32.11
N ASP A 255 11.06 -6.18 31.51
CA ASP A 255 12.18 -5.44 30.94
C ASP A 255 11.86 -4.99 29.52
N VAL A 256 11.12 -5.81 28.78
CA VAL A 256 10.63 -5.54 27.43
C VAL A 256 9.12 -5.77 27.35
N ALA A 257 8.38 -4.86 26.74
CA ALA A 257 6.98 -5.09 26.39
C ALA A 257 6.79 -4.96 24.88
N VAL A 258 6.05 -5.90 24.30
CA VAL A 258 5.69 -5.90 22.88
C VAL A 258 4.18 -5.81 22.74
N SER A 259 3.69 -4.76 22.07
CA SER A 259 2.26 -4.57 21.82
C SER A 259 1.95 -4.78 20.34
N CYS A 260 0.99 -5.67 20.07
CA CYS A 260 0.52 -5.97 18.72
C CYS A 260 -1.01 -6.19 18.73
N THR A 261 -1.77 -5.31 19.37
CA THR A 261 -3.23 -5.46 19.45
C THR A 261 -3.94 -4.87 18.22
N GLY A 262 -5.19 -5.27 18.03
CA GLY A 262 -6.10 -4.64 17.05
C GLY A 262 -7.03 -3.62 17.72
N ALA A 263 -6.58 -2.96 18.79
CA ALA A 263 -7.39 -1.96 19.48
C ALA A 263 -7.53 -0.69 18.64
N THR A 264 -8.70 -0.05 18.70
CA THR A 264 -8.97 1.22 18.02
C THR A 264 -8.53 2.43 18.86
N GLY A 265 -7.62 2.25 19.80
CA GLY A 265 -7.18 3.28 20.74
C GLY A 265 -6.01 2.81 21.61
N LEU A 266 -5.42 3.75 22.35
CA LEU A 266 -4.22 3.51 23.14
C LEU A 266 -4.46 2.48 24.25
N VAL A 267 -3.60 1.47 24.28
CA VAL A 267 -3.50 0.49 25.34
C VAL A 267 -2.59 1.00 26.46
N LEU A 268 -1.49 1.67 26.10
CA LEU A 268 -0.54 2.27 27.03
C LEU A 268 -0.44 3.78 26.77
N THR A 269 -0.94 4.57 27.73
CA THR A 269 -0.81 6.04 27.70
C THR A 269 0.55 6.48 28.23
N ALA A 270 1.01 7.67 27.84
CA ALA A 270 2.28 8.21 28.37
C ALA A 270 2.30 8.29 29.90
N ASP A 271 1.19 8.71 30.52
CA ASP A 271 1.04 8.76 31.98
C ASP A 271 1.18 7.38 32.64
N SER A 272 0.59 6.35 32.03
CA SER A 272 0.66 4.98 32.55
C SER A 272 2.09 4.41 32.50
N VAL A 273 2.84 4.75 31.45
CA VAL A 273 4.24 4.36 31.27
C VAL A 273 5.13 5.15 32.24
N ALA A 274 4.90 6.46 32.39
CA ALA A 274 5.63 7.31 33.33
C ALA A 274 5.49 6.81 34.78
N ALA A 275 4.26 6.50 35.21
CA ALA A 275 3.99 5.93 36.53
C ALA A 275 4.69 4.56 36.74
N THR A 276 4.80 3.77 35.68
CA THR A 276 5.50 2.49 35.71
C THR A 276 7.00 2.66 35.93
N VAL A 277 7.62 3.61 35.23
CA VAL A 277 9.05 3.93 35.37
C VAL A 277 9.36 4.50 36.74
N GLU A 278 8.49 5.37 37.26
CA GLU A 278 8.60 5.89 38.63
C GLU A 278 8.50 4.77 39.66
N GLY A 279 7.57 3.83 39.49
CA GLY A 279 7.47 2.64 40.34
C GLY A 279 8.69 1.72 40.30
N ARG A 280 9.46 1.73 39.20
CA ARG A 280 10.70 0.93 39.04
C ARG A 280 11.94 1.61 39.63
N THR A 281 12.03 2.93 39.50
CA THR A 281 13.25 3.70 39.79
C THR A 281 13.17 4.53 41.08
N GLY A 282 11.96 4.76 41.60
CA GLY A 282 11.72 5.62 42.76
C GLY A 282 11.90 7.13 42.49
N ALA A 283 12.07 7.52 41.22
CA ALA A 283 12.17 8.90 40.78
C ALA A 283 11.13 9.18 39.69
N PRO A 284 10.48 10.37 39.68
CA PRO A 284 9.51 10.70 38.64
C PRO A 284 10.18 10.65 37.27
N ALA A 285 9.52 10.01 36.30
CA ALA A 285 9.95 10.03 34.91
C ALA A 285 9.85 11.47 34.39
N ALA A 286 10.94 12.24 34.48
CA ALA A 286 10.98 13.59 33.96
C ALA A 286 10.75 13.53 32.45
N GLU A 287 9.85 14.36 31.93
CA GLU A 287 9.82 14.65 30.50
C GLU A 287 11.22 15.17 30.12
N ALA A 288 11.80 14.62 29.05
CA ALA A 288 12.99 15.20 28.45
C ALA A 288 12.59 16.55 27.81
N GLY A 289 12.42 17.58 28.64
CA GLY A 289 12.14 18.92 28.21
C GLY A 289 13.31 19.48 27.39
N PRO A 290 13.06 20.46 26.49
CA PRO A 290 14.14 21.22 25.90
C PRO A 290 14.81 22.03 27.03
N GLY A 291 15.95 21.53 27.52
CA GLY A 291 16.86 22.22 28.43
C GLY A 291 16.20 22.90 29.64
N ALA A 292 16.08 22.18 30.76
CA ALA A 292 15.95 22.84 32.04
C ALA A 292 17.16 23.76 32.25
N VAL A 293 16.94 25.07 32.11
CA VAL A 293 17.88 26.11 32.52
C VAL A 293 18.13 25.90 34.01
N ARG A 294 19.28 25.31 34.34
CA ARG A 294 19.82 25.39 35.69
C ARG A 294 20.12 26.85 35.95
N ASP A 295 19.66 27.37 37.09
CA ASP A 295 20.12 28.64 37.64
C ASP A 295 21.65 28.62 37.72
N GLU A 296 22.32 29.24 36.75
CA GLU A 296 23.73 29.57 36.85
C GLU A 296 23.89 30.86 37.68
N PRO A 297 24.93 30.96 38.52
CA PRO A 297 25.17 32.14 39.32
C PRO A 297 25.53 33.31 38.40
N GLU A 298 24.61 34.26 38.28
CA GLU A 298 24.75 35.64 37.80
C GLU A 298 26.11 35.96 37.12
N ALA A 299 26.30 35.42 35.91
CA ALA A 299 27.43 35.77 35.06
C ALA A 299 27.07 37.02 34.26
N ALA A 300 27.86 38.07 34.46
CA ALA A 300 27.66 39.42 33.96
C ALA A 300 27.21 39.46 32.48
N ALA A 301 26.06 40.11 32.26
CA ALA A 301 25.51 40.39 30.94
C ALA A 301 26.53 41.12 30.07
N VAL A 302 27.03 40.43 29.04
CA VAL A 302 27.69 41.07 27.91
C VAL A 302 26.57 41.71 27.07
N PRO A 303 26.51 43.04 26.93
CA PRO A 303 25.44 43.67 26.18
C PRO A 303 25.60 43.34 24.69
N LEU A 304 24.54 42.80 24.09
CA LEU A 304 24.44 42.69 22.65
C LEU A 304 24.54 44.10 22.04
N PRO A 305 25.30 44.29 20.95
CA PRO A 305 25.38 45.57 20.28
C PRO A 305 24.01 45.96 19.72
N ALA A 306 23.69 47.25 19.83
CA ALA A 306 22.50 47.84 19.21
C ALA A 306 22.51 47.57 17.68
N PRO A 307 21.34 47.48 17.02
CA PRO A 307 21.27 47.25 15.57
C PRO A 307 21.82 48.48 14.84
N GLY A 308 23.13 48.48 14.63
CA GLY A 308 23.86 49.49 13.87
C GLY A 308 23.88 49.09 12.41
N ALA A 309 23.44 50.02 11.56
CA ALA A 309 23.50 50.00 10.11
C ALA A 309 24.78 49.32 9.58
N ALA A 310 24.63 48.11 9.04
CA ALA A 310 25.62 47.53 8.15
C ALA A 310 25.38 48.10 6.75
N GLY A 311 26.35 48.83 6.23
CA GLY A 311 26.31 49.44 4.91
C GLY A 311 26.20 48.40 3.79
N ASP A 312 25.24 48.69 2.93
CA ASP A 312 24.94 48.33 1.53
C ASP A 312 25.98 47.71 0.57
N GLU A 313 27.20 47.34 0.96
CA GLU A 313 28.25 47.07 -0.05
C GLU A 313 28.38 45.61 -0.53
N ASN A 314 27.50 44.67 -0.14
CA ASN A 314 27.59 43.31 -0.72
C ASN A 314 26.32 42.44 -0.64
N CYS A 315 25.13 43.05 -0.58
CA CYS A 315 23.88 42.31 -0.74
C CYS A 315 23.45 42.35 -2.22
N PRO A 316 23.39 41.22 -2.94
CA PRO A 316 23.03 41.20 -4.37
C PRO A 316 21.53 41.47 -4.63
N LEU A 317 20.77 41.87 -3.60
CA LEU A 317 19.34 42.11 -3.66
C LEU A 317 19.05 43.50 -3.07
N ASP A 318 18.55 44.40 -3.92
CA ASP A 318 18.08 45.72 -3.50
C ASP A 318 16.72 45.60 -2.80
N LEU A 319 16.77 45.36 -1.49
CA LEU A 319 15.59 45.22 -0.63
C LEU A 319 14.83 46.55 -0.42
N SER A 320 15.33 47.68 -0.94
CA SER A 320 14.63 48.96 -0.88
C SER A 320 13.46 49.07 -1.88
N THR A 321 13.38 48.13 -2.83
CA THR A 321 12.31 48.08 -3.85
C THR A 321 11.15 47.14 -3.49
N VAL A 322 11.25 46.42 -2.37
CA VAL A 322 10.18 45.52 -1.90
C VAL A 322 9.17 46.35 -1.11
N PRO A 323 7.89 46.47 -1.55
CA PRO A 323 6.89 47.19 -0.79
C PRO A 323 6.73 46.56 0.59
N THR A 324 6.86 47.37 1.63
CA THR A 324 6.70 46.96 3.03
C THR A 324 5.24 46.57 3.27
N GLY A 325 4.95 45.27 3.17
CA GLY A 325 3.61 44.72 3.38
C GLY A 325 3.50 43.20 3.33
N PHE A 326 4.61 42.46 3.28
CA PHE A 326 4.57 41.00 3.26
C PHE A 326 4.47 40.45 4.68
N SER A 327 3.25 40.14 5.13
CA SER A 327 3.00 39.40 6.36
C SER A 327 3.05 37.89 6.08
N VAL A 328 3.87 37.15 6.84
CA VAL A 328 3.99 35.67 6.75
C VAL A 328 2.84 34.95 7.47
N MET A 329 1.89 35.70 8.05
CA MET A 329 0.65 35.14 8.61
C MET A 329 -0.53 35.56 7.71
N GLY A 330 -1.04 34.58 6.95
CA GLY A 330 -1.91 34.73 5.78
C GLY A 330 -3.34 35.22 5.99
N GLU A 331 -3.67 35.91 7.08
CA GLU A 331 -5.05 36.38 7.34
C GLU A 331 -5.27 37.88 7.04
N ALA A 332 -4.20 38.67 6.84
CA ALA A 332 -4.34 40.12 6.63
C ALA A 332 -4.42 40.57 5.15
N ALA A 333 -4.30 39.65 4.18
CA ALA A 333 -4.13 40.04 2.77
C ALA A 333 -5.44 40.31 1.99
N VAL A 334 -6.62 40.08 2.58
CA VAL A 334 -7.90 40.17 1.85
C VAL A 334 -8.91 41.14 2.48
N ALA A 335 -8.56 41.81 3.57
CA ALA A 335 -9.43 42.80 4.21
C ALA A 335 -9.39 44.13 3.43
N GLY A 336 -10.30 44.29 2.46
CA GLY A 336 -10.53 45.57 1.77
C GLY A 336 -10.60 45.51 0.24
N LEU A 337 -10.53 44.32 -0.37
CA LEU A 337 -10.68 44.15 -1.81
C LEU A 337 -12.15 43.98 -2.18
N ASP A 338 -12.61 44.70 -3.21
CA ASP A 338 -13.95 44.52 -3.74
C ASP A 338 -14.06 43.22 -4.56
N ALA A 339 -15.30 42.76 -4.74
CA ALA A 339 -15.59 41.49 -5.41
C ALA A 339 -15.10 41.45 -6.87
N ALA A 340 -15.03 42.61 -7.54
CA ALA A 340 -14.54 42.72 -8.91
C ALA A 340 -13.01 42.54 -9.00
N THR A 341 -12.28 42.98 -7.98
CA THR A 341 -10.82 42.81 -7.90
C THR A 341 -10.43 41.36 -7.57
N LEU A 342 -11.25 40.66 -6.79
CA LEU A 342 -11.09 39.22 -6.51
C LEU A 342 -11.36 38.36 -7.76
N GLU A 343 -12.33 38.72 -8.60
CA GLU A 343 -12.60 38.02 -9.87
C GLU A 343 -11.46 38.17 -10.90
N GLN A 344 -10.80 39.34 -10.95
CA GLN A 344 -9.65 39.54 -11.84
C GLN A 344 -8.42 38.74 -11.44
N HIS A 345 -8.22 38.47 -10.14
CA HIS A 345 -7.12 37.64 -9.65
C HIS A 345 -7.44 36.13 -9.74
N GLY A 346 -8.72 35.74 -9.81
CA GLY A 346 -9.17 34.35 -9.99
C GLY A 346 -9.07 33.80 -11.42
N ALA A 347 -8.74 34.62 -12.41
CA ALA A 347 -8.74 34.25 -13.83
C ALA A 347 -7.45 33.53 -14.31
N TRP A 348 -6.73 32.82 -13.44
CA TRP A 348 -5.55 32.02 -13.79
C TRP A 348 -5.81 30.50 -13.87
N ALA A 349 -7.05 30.05 -13.66
CA ALA A 349 -7.38 28.61 -13.59
C ALA A 349 -8.39 28.10 -14.63
N ALA A 350 -8.78 28.89 -15.64
CA ALA A 350 -9.77 28.43 -16.62
C ALA A 350 -9.42 28.79 -18.07
N GLY A 351 -9.11 27.75 -18.86
CA GLY A 351 -9.54 27.63 -20.25
C GLY A 351 -8.73 28.35 -21.32
N GLY A 352 -8.16 27.57 -22.24
CA GLY A 352 -7.59 28.06 -23.49
C GLY A 352 -8.63 28.77 -24.35
N ALA A 353 -8.46 30.08 -24.51
CA ALA A 353 -8.97 30.84 -25.63
C ALA A 353 -7.93 31.91 -25.98
N VAL A 354 -7.50 31.92 -27.24
CA VAL A 354 -6.57 32.91 -27.79
C VAL A 354 -7.26 34.27 -27.75
N VAL A 355 -6.90 35.10 -26.78
CA VAL A 355 -7.24 36.53 -26.77
C VAL A 355 -6.08 37.26 -27.42
N ASP A 356 -6.33 37.82 -28.60
CA ASP A 356 -5.41 38.66 -29.36
C ASP A 356 -5.18 39.97 -28.58
N ARG A 357 -4.16 40.00 -27.71
CA ARG A 357 -3.71 41.22 -27.03
C ARG A 357 -2.68 41.95 -27.90
N PRO A 358 -2.71 43.30 -27.94
CA PRO A 358 -1.67 44.07 -28.60
C PRO A 358 -0.31 43.69 -28.00
N ARG A 359 0.65 43.32 -28.86
CA ARG A 359 2.02 42.99 -28.46
C ARG A 359 2.61 44.18 -27.67
N GLU A 360 2.69 44.03 -26.35
CA GLU A 360 3.58 44.85 -25.52
C GLU A 360 5.02 44.57 -25.97
N THR A 361 5.64 45.62 -26.52
CA THR A 361 7.04 45.67 -26.90
C THR A 361 7.90 45.48 -25.65
N GLY A 362 8.46 44.30 -25.45
CA GLY A 362 9.38 44.07 -24.33
C GLY A 362 9.64 42.62 -23.91
N ARG A 363 8.94 41.61 -24.46
CA ARG A 363 9.33 40.21 -24.19
C ARG A 363 10.60 39.85 -24.97
N PRO A 364 11.67 39.41 -24.29
CA PRO A 364 12.84 38.86 -24.96
C PRO A 364 12.42 37.67 -25.85
N GLY A 365 13.06 37.53 -27.01
CA GLY A 365 12.79 36.40 -27.90
C GLY A 365 13.30 35.07 -27.31
N PRO A 366 12.89 33.93 -27.88
CA PRO A 366 13.30 32.61 -27.39
C PRO A 366 14.82 32.39 -27.33
N GLU A 367 15.61 33.13 -28.13
CA GLU A 367 17.07 33.14 -28.03
C GLU A 367 17.58 33.86 -26.77
N ALA A 368 16.94 34.95 -26.36
CA ALA A 368 17.29 35.67 -25.13
C ALA A 368 16.84 34.89 -23.88
N ASP A 369 15.74 34.13 -23.94
CA ASP A 369 15.34 33.20 -22.89
C ASP A 369 16.35 32.04 -22.76
N ALA A 370 16.86 31.52 -23.89
CA ALA A 370 17.89 30.49 -23.88
C ALA A 370 19.23 31.01 -23.30
N GLU A 371 19.57 32.27 -23.59
CA GLU A 371 20.75 32.93 -23.02
C GLU A 371 20.60 33.17 -21.51
N LEU A 372 19.39 33.52 -21.05
CA LEU A 372 19.08 33.69 -19.63
C LEU A 372 19.11 32.36 -18.87
N ILE A 373 18.56 31.29 -19.46
CA ILE A 373 18.62 29.93 -18.90
C ILE A 373 20.08 29.44 -18.86
N GLY A 374 20.86 29.71 -19.90
CA GLY A 374 22.28 29.40 -19.95
C GLY A 374 23.08 30.16 -18.88
N ALA A 375 22.80 31.45 -18.70
CA ALA A 375 23.41 32.26 -17.66
C ALA A 375 23.02 31.81 -16.24
N LEU A 376 21.76 31.42 -16.02
CA LEU A 376 21.29 30.89 -14.75
C LEU A 376 21.94 29.53 -14.43
N ALA A 377 22.06 28.64 -15.42
CA ALA A 377 22.74 27.35 -15.28
C ALA A 377 24.24 27.52 -15.00
N ALA A 378 24.90 28.47 -15.64
CA ALA A 378 26.30 28.81 -15.37
C ALA A 378 26.49 29.43 -13.98
N THR A 379 25.55 30.27 -13.54
CA THR A 379 25.57 30.87 -12.20
C THR A 379 25.34 29.80 -11.13
N ALA A 380 24.44 28.84 -11.34
CA ALA A 380 24.23 27.69 -10.46
C ALA A 380 25.41 26.71 -10.44
N ALA A 381 26.22 26.65 -11.50
CA ALA A 381 27.46 25.87 -11.53
C ALA A 381 28.60 26.54 -10.75
N THR A 382 28.56 27.86 -10.58
CA THR A 382 29.62 28.66 -9.92
C THR A 382 29.28 28.97 -8.46
N ALA A 383 28.00 29.18 -8.15
CA ALA A 383 27.46 29.22 -6.80
C ALA A 383 27.19 27.78 -6.37
N GLY A 384 28.21 27.13 -5.79
CA GLY A 384 28.17 25.72 -5.40
C GLY A 384 26.85 25.32 -4.76
N ARG A 385 26.31 24.18 -5.23
CA ARG A 385 25.18 23.38 -4.72
C ARG A 385 24.28 24.10 -3.72
N ILE A 386 22.99 24.24 -4.06
CA ILE A 386 21.92 24.42 -3.05
C ILE A 386 22.30 23.51 -1.88
N PRO A 387 22.55 24.04 -0.67
CA PRO A 387 22.91 23.18 0.44
C PRO A 387 21.76 22.21 0.60
N GLU A 388 22.02 20.91 0.41
CA GLU A 388 21.20 19.87 1.00
C GLU A 388 20.86 20.37 2.40
N ARG A 389 19.56 20.39 2.75
CA ARG A 389 19.10 20.81 4.09
C ARG A 389 20.13 20.29 5.08
N ARG A 390 20.93 21.20 5.66
CA ARG A 390 22.01 20.82 6.57
C ARG A 390 21.30 20.02 7.64
N ARG A 391 21.49 18.70 7.64
CA ARG A 391 20.99 17.81 8.70
C ARG A 391 21.46 18.54 9.96
N PRO A 392 20.55 18.98 10.85
CA PRO A 392 20.95 19.77 12.00
C PRO A 392 22.12 19.02 12.64
N GLU A 393 23.24 19.72 12.86
CA GLU A 393 24.39 19.11 13.54
C GLU A 393 23.83 18.41 14.77
N PRO A 394 24.16 17.13 15.01
CA PRO A 394 23.56 16.36 16.10
C PRO A 394 23.76 17.19 17.36
N VAL A 395 22.65 17.73 17.87
CA VAL A 395 22.63 18.42 19.15
C VAL A 395 23.23 17.42 20.11
N ALA A 396 24.31 17.80 20.81
CA ALA A 396 25.00 16.91 21.72
C ALA A 396 23.96 16.21 22.60
N ASP A 397 23.86 14.88 22.44
CA ASP A 397 22.86 14.08 23.13
C ASP A 397 23.05 14.34 24.63
N VAL A 398 22.07 14.99 25.25
CA VAL A 398 22.02 15.04 26.71
C VAL A 398 21.98 13.58 27.14
N PRO A 399 22.97 13.08 27.91
CA PRO A 399 23.05 11.66 28.23
C PRO A 399 21.75 11.25 28.91
N ARG A 400 20.90 10.56 28.16
CA ARG A 400 19.66 10.01 28.69
C ARG A 400 20.04 8.91 29.66
N PRO A 401 19.39 8.82 30.83
CA PRO A 401 19.59 7.69 31.73
C PRO A 401 19.33 6.38 30.96
N GLU A 402 20.10 5.34 31.26
CA GLU A 402 19.93 4.04 30.59
C GLU A 402 18.46 3.58 30.69
N PRO A 403 17.87 3.07 29.58
CA PRO A 403 16.48 2.65 29.60
C PRO A 403 16.26 1.52 30.59
N VAL A 404 15.33 1.71 31.51
CA VAL A 404 14.88 0.69 32.47
C VAL A 404 13.69 -0.12 31.94
N LEU A 405 13.05 0.36 30.87
CA LEU A 405 11.93 -0.28 30.19
C LEU A 405 12.05 -0.10 28.66
N PHE A 406 11.91 -1.21 27.94
CA PHE A 406 11.95 -1.26 26.48
C PHE A 406 10.55 -1.59 25.95
N LEU A 407 10.07 -0.84 24.97
CA LEU A 407 8.73 -0.98 24.39
C LEU A 407 8.84 -1.15 22.87
N LEU A 408 8.18 -2.17 22.34
CA LEU A 408 8.04 -2.40 20.91
C LEU A 408 6.56 -2.31 20.54
N ASP A 409 6.18 -1.29 19.76
CA ASP A 409 4.81 -1.14 19.26
C ASP A 409 4.74 -1.52 17.78
N LEU A 410 4.00 -2.58 17.48
CA LEU A 410 3.76 -3.07 16.12
C LEU A 410 2.26 -3.04 15.77
N ALA A 411 1.44 -2.31 16.54
CA ALA A 411 0.02 -2.19 16.31
C ALA A 411 -0.31 -1.07 15.30
N MET A 412 -1.45 -1.22 14.63
CA MET A 412 -1.98 -0.20 13.72
C MET A 412 -3.51 -0.16 13.76
N PRO A 413 -4.14 0.90 14.32
CA PRO A 413 -3.52 2.09 14.94
C PRO A 413 -2.62 1.77 16.14
N ARG A 414 -1.73 2.71 16.52
CA ARG A 414 -0.75 2.50 17.60
C ARG A 414 -1.40 2.14 18.94
N ASP A 415 -0.79 1.20 19.65
CA ASP A 415 -1.21 0.81 21.00
C ASP A 415 -0.57 1.72 22.06
N ILE A 416 0.61 2.27 21.78
CA ILE A 416 1.40 3.05 22.72
C ILE A 416 1.40 4.52 22.30
N ASP A 417 1.19 5.40 23.26
CA ASP A 417 1.23 6.84 23.03
C ASP A 417 2.59 7.30 22.50
N ALA A 418 2.60 8.07 21.41
CA ALA A 418 3.79 8.65 20.81
C ALA A 418 4.61 9.50 21.81
N ALA A 419 3.94 10.12 22.79
CA ALA A 419 4.59 10.94 23.80
C ALA A 419 5.61 10.14 24.67
N VAL A 420 5.51 8.81 24.68
CA VAL A 420 6.46 7.92 25.37
C VAL A 420 7.89 8.04 24.85
N HIS A 421 8.11 8.44 23.59
CA HIS A 421 9.45 8.73 23.04
C HIS A 421 10.22 9.81 23.82
N ARG A 422 9.50 10.66 24.57
CA ARG A 422 10.07 11.76 25.36
C ARG A 422 10.31 11.40 26.82
N LEU A 423 9.90 10.21 27.27
CA LEU A 423 10.07 9.80 28.67
C LEU A 423 11.51 9.33 28.94
N ALA A 424 12.13 9.87 29.98
CA ALA A 424 13.43 9.41 30.44
C ALA A 424 13.33 7.97 31.00
N GLY A 425 14.35 7.14 30.74
CA GLY A 425 14.37 5.76 31.21
C GLY A 425 13.48 4.79 30.41
N VAL A 426 12.86 5.23 29.32
CA VAL A 426 12.11 4.38 28.40
C VAL A 426 12.73 4.42 27.02
N ARG A 427 12.75 3.28 26.34
CA ARG A 427 13.03 3.22 24.91
C ARG A 427 11.84 2.63 24.18
N LEU A 428 11.17 3.44 23.37
CA LEU A 428 10.12 3.00 22.47
C LEU A 428 10.70 2.81 21.06
N VAL A 429 10.37 1.69 20.44
CA VAL A 429 10.54 1.44 19.01
C VAL A 429 9.16 1.13 18.47
N ASP A 430 8.64 1.99 17.61
CA ASP A 430 7.38 1.83 16.92
C ASP A 430 7.59 1.62 15.41
N ILE A 431 6.51 1.39 14.67
CA ILE A 431 6.55 1.18 13.22
C ILE A 431 7.26 2.34 12.48
N GLU A 432 7.09 3.58 12.94
CA GLU A 432 7.75 4.76 12.37
C GLU A 432 9.28 4.69 12.57
N SER A 433 9.71 4.36 13.78
CA SER A 433 11.13 4.15 14.11
C SER A 433 11.76 3.03 13.28
N LEU A 434 11.00 1.97 12.98
CA LEU A 434 11.45 0.87 12.13
C LEU A 434 11.55 1.28 10.67
N ALA A 435 10.58 2.05 10.17
CA ALA A 435 10.58 2.54 8.79
C ALA A 435 11.84 3.36 8.49
N ASP A 436 12.18 4.28 9.40
CA ASP A 436 13.36 5.14 9.29
C ASP A 436 14.66 4.34 9.30
N ALA A 437 14.75 3.30 10.14
CA ALA A 437 15.93 2.45 10.25
C ALA A 437 16.12 1.50 9.06
N SER A 438 15.02 1.02 8.46
CA SER A 438 15.05 0.10 7.31
C SER A 438 15.53 0.78 6.03
N ALA A 439 15.31 2.09 5.88
CA ALA A 439 15.70 2.85 4.70
C ALA A 439 17.21 2.80 4.38
N ASP A 440 18.06 2.56 5.39
CA ASP A 440 19.51 2.53 5.28
C ASP A 440 20.11 1.11 5.10
N ALA A 441 19.27 0.05 5.03
CA ALA A 441 19.75 -1.34 4.97
C ALA A 441 20.18 -1.76 3.54
N PRO A 442 21.37 -2.38 3.36
CA PRO A 442 21.84 -2.83 2.05
C PRO A 442 21.09 -4.08 1.56
N MET A 443 20.24 -3.93 0.54
CA MET A 443 19.50 -5.03 -0.10
C MET A 443 19.64 -4.98 -1.62
N ALA A 444 20.59 -5.73 -2.18
CA ALA A 444 20.89 -5.60 -3.62
C ALA A 444 20.78 -6.89 -4.44
N ALA A 445 21.33 -8.02 -3.99
CA ALA A 445 21.48 -9.18 -4.88
C ALA A 445 20.21 -10.05 -5.03
N ASP A 446 19.55 -10.40 -3.92
CA ASP A 446 18.37 -11.30 -3.98
C ASP A 446 17.12 -10.58 -4.51
N VAL A 447 17.03 -9.26 -4.31
CA VAL A 447 15.90 -8.42 -4.76
C VAL A 447 15.78 -8.42 -6.29
N ASP A 448 16.89 -8.33 -7.02
CA ASP A 448 16.85 -8.30 -8.49
C ASP A 448 16.40 -9.64 -9.08
N THR A 449 16.73 -10.76 -8.43
CA THR A 449 16.23 -12.09 -8.83
C THR A 449 14.72 -12.16 -8.68
N VAL A 450 14.17 -11.68 -7.55
CA VAL A 450 12.72 -11.64 -7.31
C VAL A 450 12.01 -10.70 -8.29
N ARG A 451 12.60 -9.54 -8.61
CA ARG A 451 12.07 -8.63 -9.64
C ARG A 451 11.97 -9.31 -11.01
N GLY A 452 12.95 -10.16 -11.34
CA GLY A 452 12.90 -11.01 -12.55
C GLY A 452 11.71 -11.97 -12.53
N ILE A 453 11.50 -12.69 -11.42
CA ILE A 453 10.35 -13.59 -11.25
C ILE A 453 9.03 -12.82 -11.41
N VAL A 454 8.89 -11.65 -10.77
CA VAL A 454 7.69 -10.81 -10.87
C VAL A 454 7.44 -10.38 -12.32
N ALA A 455 8.47 -9.91 -13.03
CA ALA A 455 8.34 -9.47 -14.42
C ALA A 455 7.86 -10.59 -15.35
N ASP A 456 8.42 -11.79 -15.23
CA ASP A 456 8.02 -12.96 -16.01
C ASP A 456 6.56 -13.35 -15.75
N GLU A 457 6.15 -13.32 -14.49
CA GLU A 457 4.80 -13.69 -14.06
C GLU A 457 3.75 -12.66 -14.47
N VAL A 458 4.08 -11.36 -14.43
CA VAL A 458 3.21 -10.29 -14.97
C VAL A 458 2.98 -10.51 -16.47
N ALA A 459 4.05 -10.78 -17.23
CA ALA A 459 3.95 -11.04 -18.65
C ALA A 459 3.09 -12.29 -18.95
N ALA A 460 3.27 -13.37 -18.17
CA ALA A 460 2.48 -14.58 -18.28
C ALA A 460 0.99 -14.35 -17.94
N PHE A 461 0.72 -13.60 -16.87
CA PHE A 461 -0.65 -13.27 -16.46
C PHE A 461 -1.36 -12.42 -17.51
N GLY A 462 -0.71 -11.37 -18.02
CA GLY A 462 -1.27 -10.53 -19.08
C GLY A 462 -1.54 -11.31 -20.38
N ALA A 463 -0.64 -12.24 -20.75
CA ALA A 463 -0.85 -13.12 -21.89
C ALA A 463 -2.07 -14.04 -21.70
N ALA A 464 -2.25 -14.62 -20.50
CA ALA A 464 -3.41 -15.43 -20.17
C ALA A 464 -4.72 -14.62 -20.21
N GLN A 465 -4.71 -13.39 -19.69
CA GLN A 465 -5.88 -12.50 -19.70
C GLN A 465 -6.31 -12.12 -21.12
N ARG A 466 -5.36 -11.75 -22.00
CA ARG A 466 -5.66 -11.46 -23.41
C ARG A 466 -6.25 -12.68 -24.13
N ALA A 467 -5.71 -13.87 -23.89
CA ALA A 467 -6.24 -15.11 -24.46
C ALA A 467 -7.67 -15.41 -23.95
N ALA A 468 -7.95 -15.13 -22.68
CA ALA A 468 -9.28 -15.28 -22.10
C ALA A 468 -10.30 -14.32 -22.74
N HIS A 469 -9.92 -13.06 -22.98
CA HIS A 469 -10.78 -12.04 -23.57
C HIS A 469 -11.30 -12.39 -24.98
N ILE A 470 -10.59 -13.26 -25.71
CA ILE A 470 -10.99 -13.70 -27.06
C ILE A 470 -11.93 -14.89 -27.05
N THR A 471 -12.03 -15.61 -25.94
CA THR A 471 -12.86 -16.82 -25.86
C THR A 471 -14.33 -16.55 -26.22
N PRO A 472 -14.99 -15.48 -25.72
CA PRO A 472 -16.36 -15.17 -26.13
C PRO A 472 -16.52 -14.90 -27.63
N THR A 473 -15.56 -14.22 -28.25
CA THR A 473 -15.55 -13.98 -29.72
C THR A 473 -15.43 -15.29 -30.50
N VAL A 474 -14.60 -16.23 -30.02
CA VAL A 474 -14.47 -17.57 -30.62
C VAL A 474 -15.76 -18.38 -30.48
N VAL A 475 -16.43 -18.28 -29.34
CA VAL A 475 -17.72 -18.96 -29.10
C VAL A 475 -18.80 -18.37 -30.01
N ALA A 476 -18.90 -17.05 -30.10
CA ALA A 476 -19.85 -16.38 -31.00
C ALA A 476 -19.63 -16.78 -32.47
N LEU A 477 -18.37 -16.85 -32.93
CA LEU A 477 -18.02 -17.33 -34.27
C LEU A 477 -18.51 -18.76 -34.53
N ARG A 478 -18.38 -19.66 -33.55
CA ARG A 478 -18.84 -21.05 -33.67
C ARG A 478 -20.37 -21.13 -33.69
N SER A 479 -21.06 -20.32 -32.90
CA SER A 479 -22.52 -20.22 -32.91
C SER A 479 -23.05 -19.75 -34.27
N MET A 480 -22.47 -18.66 -34.81
CA MET A 480 -22.80 -18.17 -36.15
C MET A 480 -22.61 -19.26 -37.22
N ALA A 481 -21.50 -19.99 -37.16
CA ALA A 481 -21.26 -21.09 -38.11
C ALA A 481 -22.28 -22.23 -37.97
N ALA A 482 -22.70 -22.55 -36.74
CA ALA A 482 -23.74 -23.55 -36.50
C ALA A 482 -25.11 -23.12 -37.06
N GLU A 483 -25.44 -21.83 -36.97
CA GLU A 483 -26.67 -21.27 -37.57
C GLU A 483 -26.65 -21.33 -39.10
N VAL A 484 -25.50 -21.01 -39.72
CA VAL A 484 -25.33 -21.16 -41.18
C VAL A 484 -25.53 -22.62 -41.59
N VAL A 485 -24.94 -23.57 -40.87
CA VAL A 485 -25.15 -25.00 -41.13
C VAL A 485 -26.62 -25.38 -40.98
N ALA A 486 -27.30 -24.93 -39.94
CA ALA A 486 -28.72 -25.21 -39.72
C ALA A 486 -29.60 -24.65 -40.85
N ALA A 487 -29.33 -23.43 -41.30
CA ALA A 487 -30.04 -22.80 -42.42
C ALA A 487 -29.86 -23.57 -43.73
N GLU A 488 -28.64 -24.03 -44.04
CA GLU A 488 -28.37 -24.83 -45.24
C GLU A 488 -29.02 -26.21 -45.17
N MET A 489 -29.07 -26.83 -43.99
CA MET A 489 -29.82 -28.09 -43.82
C MET A 489 -31.32 -27.88 -44.03
N ALA A 490 -31.91 -26.80 -43.52
CA ALA A 490 -33.31 -26.47 -43.77
C ALA A 490 -33.62 -26.23 -45.26
N ARG A 491 -32.70 -25.61 -46.01
CA ARG A 491 -32.81 -25.45 -47.47
C ARG A 491 -32.73 -26.79 -48.20
N LEU A 492 -31.86 -27.69 -47.74
CA LEU A 492 -31.74 -29.05 -48.28
C LEU A 492 -33.05 -29.82 -48.08
N ASP A 493 -33.67 -29.70 -46.90
CA ASP A 493 -34.95 -30.33 -46.55
C ASP A 493 -36.07 -29.88 -47.51
N GLY A 494 -36.14 -28.58 -47.81
CA GLY A 494 -37.12 -28.04 -48.76
C GLY A 494 -36.89 -28.48 -50.22
N ARG A 495 -35.63 -28.68 -50.64
CA ARG A 495 -35.28 -29.08 -52.01
C ARG A 495 -35.36 -30.58 -52.25
N LEU A 496 -35.14 -31.39 -51.22
CA LEU A 496 -35.12 -32.85 -51.28
C LEU A 496 -36.03 -33.45 -50.19
N PRO A 497 -37.37 -33.29 -50.31
CA PRO A 497 -38.31 -33.79 -49.31
C PRO A 497 -38.33 -35.32 -49.20
N GLY A 498 -37.87 -36.05 -50.22
CA GLY A 498 -37.79 -37.52 -50.23
C GLY A 498 -36.50 -38.12 -49.65
N LEU A 499 -35.58 -37.30 -49.11
CA LEU A 499 -34.34 -37.80 -48.53
C LEU A 499 -34.59 -38.54 -47.22
N ASP A 500 -34.10 -39.78 -47.09
CA ASP A 500 -34.26 -40.55 -45.87
C ASP A 500 -33.50 -39.91 -44.68
N GLY A 501 -33.96 -40.19 -43.46
CA GLY A 501 -33.40 -39.60 -42.24
C GLY A 501 -31.95 -40.01 -41.95
N LYS A 502 -31.50 -41.17 -42.46
CA LYS A 502 -30.15 -41.68 -42.23
C LYS A 502 -29.14 -40.94 -43.11
N HIS A 503 -29.44 -40.78 -44.40
CA HIS A 503 -28.66 -39.98 -45.32
C HIS A 503 -28.65 -38.51 -44.91
N ARG A 504 -29.77 -37.97 -44.41
CA ARG A 504 -29.84 -36.61 -43.86
C ARG A 504 -28.89 -36.41 -42.68
N ALA A 505 -28.87 -37.35 -41.74
CA ALA A 505 -27.98 -37.31 -40.58
C ALA A 505 -26.50 -37.37 -41.02
N GLU A 506 -26.17 -38.24 -41.98
CA GLU A 506 -24.80 -38.37 -42.50
C GLU A 506 -24.32 -37.10 -43.20
N ILE A 507 -25.19 -36.47 -44.02
CA ILE A 507 -24.88 -35.18 -44.66
C ILE A 507 -24.68 -34.09 -43.61
N THR A 508 -25.57 -33.99 -42.63
CA THR A 508 -25.47 -33.02 -41.53
C THR A 508 -24.14 -33.18 -40.78
N GLN A 509 -23.78 -34.42 -40.43
CA GLN A 509 -22.54 -34.71 -39.73
C GLN A 509 -21.30 -34.41 -40.57
N THR A 510 -21.36 -34.67 -41.88
CA THR A 510 -20.29 -34.33 -42.83
C THR A 510 -20.07 -32.82 -42.89
N VAL A 511 -21.15 -32.04 -43.04
CA VAL A 511 -21.08 -30.57 -43.10
C VAL A 511 -20.54 -30.00 -41.78
N LYS A 512 -21.06 -30.45 -40.63
CA LYS A 512 -20.54 -30.06 -39.31
C LYS A 512 -19.05 -30.34 -39.19
N ARG A 513 -18.59 -31.54 -39.57
CA ARG A 513 -17.18 -31.92 -39.51
C ARG A 513 -16.29 -31.06 -40.40
N VAL A 514 -16.77 -30.64 -41.58
CA VAL A 514 -16.05 -29.71 -42.46
C VAL A 514 -15.92 -28.34 -41.79
N VAL A 515 -17.02 -27.79 -41.28
CA VAL A 515 -17.02 -26.49 -40.59
C VAL A 515 -16.12 -26.51 -39.35
N ASP A 516 -16.21 -27.56 -38.52
CA ASP A 516 -15.37 -27.71 -37.33
C ASP A 516 -13.88 -27.73 -37.69
N LYS A 517 -13.50 -28.45 -38.76
CA LYS A 517 -12.12 -28.49 -39.26
C LYS A 517 -11.65 -27.12 -39.78
N LEU A 518 -12.51 -26.39 -40.49
CA LEU A 518 -12.20 -25.05 -41.01
C LEU A 518 -12.02 -24.03 -39.88
N LEU A 519 -12.81 -24.11 -38.80
CA LEU A 519 -12.75 -23.17 -37.69
C LEU A 519 -11.71 -23.54 -36.63
N HIS A 520 -11.31 -24.81 -36.51
CA HIS A 520 -10.36 -25.23 -35.47
C HIS A 520 -9.02 -24.50 -35.55
N ALA A 521 -8.33 -24.54 -36.71
CA ALA A 521 -7.00 -23.93 -36.82
C ALA A 521 -7.00 -22.39 -36.66
N PRO A 522 -7.93 -21.62 -37.28
CA PRO A 522 -8.01 -20.17 -37.07
C PRO A 522 -8.33 -19.79 -35.62
N THR A 523 -9.27 -20.49 -34.97
CA THR A 523 -9.65 -20.17 -33.58
C THR A 523 -8.52 -20.46 -32.58
N VAL A 524 -7.76 -21.53 -32.78
CA VAL A 524 -6.55 -21.81 -31.98
C VAL A 524 -5.47 -20.76 -32.25
N ARG A 525 -5.24 -20.41 -33.52
CA ARG A 525 -4.18 -19.47 -33.88
C ARG A 525 -4.44 -18.05 -33.37
N VAL A 526 -5.69 -17.60 -33.40
CA VAL A 526 -6.06 -16.29 -32.83
C VAL A 526 -5.84 -16.25 -31.31
N LYS A 527 -6.17 -17.32 -30.58
CA LYS A 527 -5.86 -17.40 -29.14
C LYS A 527 -4.35 -17.32 -28.86
N GLN A 528 -3.52 -17.98 -29.67
CA GLN A 528 -2.07 -17.92 -29.54
C GLN A 528 -1.52 -16.51 -29.85
N LEU A 529 -1.92 -15.93 -30.97
CA LEU A 529 -1.45 -14.61 -31.41
C LEU A 529 -1.89 -13.49 -30.47
N ALA A 530 -3.00 -13.67 -29.76
CA ALA A 530 -3.45 -12.71 -28.76
C ALA A 530 -2.70 -12.77 -27.43
N ALA A 531 -2.12 -13.93 -27.11
CA ALA A 531 -1.25 -14.05 -25.95
C ALA A 531 0.06 -13.26 -26.17
N GLU A 532 0.48 -13.04 -27.42
CA GLU A 532 1.67 -12.27 -27.77
C GLU A 532 1.48 -10.75 -27.54
N PRO A 533 2.56 -10.00 -27.24
CA PRO A 533 2.51 -8.54 -27.14
C PRO A 533 2.01 -7.89 -28.44
N GLY A 534 1.01 -7.00 -28.34
CA GLY A 534 0.37 -6.37 -29.51
C GLY A 534 -0.84 -7.13 -30.09
N GLY A 535 -1.20 -8.28 -29.51
CA GLY A 535 -2.31 -9.12 -29.96
C GLY A 535 -3.73 -8.62 -29.66
N ALA A 536 -3.88 -7.43 -29.07
CA ALA A 536 -5.19 -6.87 -28.68
C ALA A 536 -6.15 -6.69 -29.87
N GLY A 537 -5.63 -6.41 -31.07
CA GLY A 537 -6.44 -6.19 -32.28
C GLY A 537 -7.03 -7.46 -32.90
N TYR A 538 -6.62 -8.67 -32.48
CA TYR A 538 -7.12 -9.91 -33.11
C TYR A 538 -8.57 -10.22 -32.78
N ALA A 539 -9.05 -9.81 -31.60
CA ALA A 539 -10.47 -9.93 -31.23
C ALA A 539 -11.34 -9.06 -32.16
N ASP A 540 -10.93 -7.81 -32.39
CA ASP A 540 -11.66 -6.87 -33.23
C ASP A 540 -11.55 -7.23 -34.71
N ALA A 541 -10.40 -7.75 -35.14
CA ALA A 541 -10.24 -8.31 -36.48
C ALA A 541 -11.23 -9.47 -36.71
N LEU A 542 -11.39 -10.40 -35.76
CA LEU A 542 -12.39 -11.47 -35.89
C LEU A 542 -13.83 -10.93 -35.93
N ARG A 543 -14.17 -9.97 -35.07
CA ARG A 543 -15.50 -9.34 -35.07
C ARG A 543 -15.79 -8.69 -36.42
N THR A 544 -14.81 -7.97 -36.98
CA THR A 544 -14.94 -7.27 -38.26
C THR A 544 -14.99 -8.23 -39.45
N LEU A 545 -14.13 -9.26 -39.48
CA LEU A 545 -14.04 -10.20 -40.59
C LEU A 545 -15.28 -11.10 -40.72
N PHE A 546 -15.94 -11.38 -39.61
CA PHE A 546 -17.09 -12.29 -39.56
C PHE A 546 -18.40 -11.60 -39.19
N ASP A 547 -18.43 -10.26 -39.13
CA ASP A 547 -19.60 -9.44 -38.79
C ASP A 547 -20.33 -9.97 -37.53
N LEU A 548 -19.56 -10.26 -36.48
CA LEU A 548 -20.09 -10.82 -35.25
C LEU A 548 -20.79 -9.73 -34.45
N ASP A 549 -22.10 -9.90 -34.24
CA ASP A 549 -22.93 -8.99 -33.46
C ASP A 549 -22.43 -8.85 -32.01
N GLN A 550 -22.35 -7.61 -31.53
CA GLN A 550 -21.88 -7.27 -30.18
C GLN A 550 -22.82 -7.78 -29.10
N GLU A 551 -24.14 -7.83 -29.35
CA GLU A 551 -25.10 -8.39 -28.40
C GLU A 551 -24.91 -9.91 -28.26
N THR A 552 -24.64 -10.60 -29.37
CA THR A 552 -24.34 -12.03 -29.37
C THR A 552 -23.08 -12.35 -28.56
N VAL A 553 -21.99 -11.59 -28.74
CA VAL A 553 -20.76 -11.77 -27.93
C VAL A 553 -21.01 -11.45 -26.45
N ALA A 554 -21.72 -10.37 -26.14
CA ALA A 554 -22.03 -9.98 -24.77
C ALA A 554 -22.96 -10.99 -24.07
N SER A 555 -23.89 -11.62 -24.79
CA SER A 555 -24.76 -12.66 -24.24
C SER A 555 -23.99 -13.92 -23.86
N VAL A 556 -23.01 -14.32 -24.67
CA VAL A 556 -22.09 -15.43 -24.38
C VAL A 556 -21.24 -15.13 -23.15
N SER A 557 -20.68 -13.91 -23.06
CA SER A 557 -19.90 -13.49 -21.89
C SER A 557 -20.74 -13.50 -20.60
N ARG A 558 -22.00 -13.03 -20.65
CA ARG A 558 -22.92 -13.09 -19.50
C ARG A 558 -23.32 -14.53 -19.13
N ALA A 559 -23.51 -15.40 -20.13
CA ALA A 559 -23.86 -16.80 -19.93
C ALA A 559 -22.71 -17.59 -19.27
N GLU A 560 -21.46 -17.38 -19.69
CA GLU A 560 -20.28 -17.95 -19.03
C GLU A 560 -20.21 -17.50 -17.56
N ASN A 561 -20.34 -16.19 -17.31
CA ASN A 561 -20.32 -15.65 -15.94
C ASN A 561 -21.45 -16.20 -15.04
N SER A 562 -22.65 -16.44 -15.58
CA SER A 562 -23.80 -16.96 -14.81
C SER A 562 -23.73 -18.47 -14.53
N THR A 563 -23.16 -19.26 -15.45
CA THR A 563 -23.03 -20.72 -15.31
C THR A 563 -21.96 -21.07 -14.27
N GLU A 564 -20.96 -20.21 -14.09
CA GLU A 564 -19.89 -20.37 -13.12
C GLU A 564 -20.26 -19.86 -11.71
N LYS A 565 -21.14 -18.85 -11.59
CA LYS A 565 -21.70 -18.42 -10.30
C LYS A 565 -22.47 -19.52 -9.57
N ASN A 566 -22.99 -20.51 -10.31
CA ASN A 566 -23.64 -21.71 -9.77
C ASN A 566 -22.68 -22.87 -9.44
N ARG A 567 -21.38 -22.74 -9.74
CA ARG A 567 -20.32 -23.66 -9.31
C ARG A 567 -19.50 -23.02 -8.17
N GLY A 568 -20.12 -22.84 -7.02
CA GLY A 568 -19.39 -22.53 -5.78
C GLY A 568 -18.44 -23.67 -5.38
N PRO A 569 -17.40 -23.39 -4.56
CA PRO A 569 -16.35 -24.36 -4.25
C PRO A 569 -16.93 -25.56 -3.49
N ALA A 570 -16.52 -26.76 -3.89
CA ALA A 570 -16.72 -27.99 -3.12
C ALA A 570 -15.72 -28.07 -1.97
#